data_AF-A0A1B9AND0-F1
#
_entry.id   AF-A0A1B9AND0-F1
#
_cell.length_a   1.000
_cell.length_b   1.000
_cell.length_c   1.000
_cell.angle_alpha   90.00
_cell.angle_beta   90.00
_cell.angle_gamma   90.00
#
_symmetry.space_group_name_H-M   'P 1'
#
loop_
_entity.id
_entity.type
_entity.pdbx_description
1 polymer ?
#
loop_
_entity_poly.entity_id
_entity_poly.type
_entity_poly.pdbx_seq_one_letter_code
_entity_poly.pdbx_strand_id
1 'polypeptide(L)' 'MKTKKLLKLAVAFIVALSVLLPFAFNAVNAANSTATVNAITLNVREKPSTSSKKLGSLKRNKSYCS' A
#
# COMPACT_ATOMS: atom_id res chain seq x y z
N MET A 1 -49.82 -4.84 -2.11
CA MET A 1 -49.04 -4.67 -0.87
C MET A 1 -47.67 -5.38 -0.88
N LYS A 2 -47.54 -6.56 -1.52
CA LYS A 2 -46.30 -7.36 -1.54
C LYS A 2 -45.13 -6.68 -2.26
N THR A 3 -45.36 -6.03 -3.42
CA THR A 3 -44.32 -5.36 -4.21
C THR A 3 -43.70 -4.14 -3.53
N LYS A 4 -44.50 -3.33 -2.82
CA LYS A 4 -43.98 -2.19 -2.04
C LYS A 4 -43.13 -2.65 -0.84
N LYS A 5 -43.46 -3.80 -0.25
CA LYS A 5 -42.68 -4.42 0.83
C LYS A 5 -41.35 -4.97 0.32
N LEU A 6 -41.37 -5.59 -0.86
CA LEU A 6 -40.16 -6.05 -1.55
C LEU A 6 -39.25 -4.89 -1.98
N LEU A 7 -39.82 -3.79 -2.49
CA LEU A 7 -39.06 -2.59 -2.85
C LEU A 7 -38.39 -1.95 -1.62
N LYS A 8 -39.08 -1.86 -0.49
CA LYS A 8 -38.49 -1.37 0.77
C LYS A 8 -37.39 -2.29 1.30
N LEU A 9 -37.55 -3.60 1.16
CA LEU A 9 -36.53 -4.57 1.58
C LEU A 9 -35.27 -4.47 0.70
N ALA A 10 -35.44 -4.29 -0.61
CA ALA A 10 -34.32 -4.07 -1.52
C ALA A 10 -33.56 -2.78 -1.19
N VAL A 11 -34.27 -1.68 -0.91
CA VAL A 11 -33.65 -0.41 -0.49
C VAL A 11 -32.90 -0.56 0.84
N ALA A 12 -33.46 -1.26 1.82
CA ALA A 12 -32.79 -1.52 3.10
C ALA A 12 -31.52 -2.36 2.92
N PHE A 13 -31.53 -3.35 2.03
CA PHE A 13 -30.37 -4.18 1.74
C PHE A 13 -29.25 -3.40 1.04
N ILE A 14 -29.59 -2.50 0.11
CA ILE A 14 -28.62 -1.62 -0.55
C ILE A 14 -27.97 -0.67 0.46
N VAL A 15 -28.76 -0.09 1.38
CA VAL A 15 -28.23 0.78 2.43
C VAL A 15 -27.32 -0.01 3.38
N ALA A 16 -27.73 -1.20 3.82
CA ALA A 16 -26.91 -2.06 4.65
C ALA A 16 -25.58 -2.44 3.95
N LEU A 17 -25.64 -2.80 2.67
CA LEU A 17 -24.45 -3.15 1.90
C LEU A 17 -23.51 -1.94 1.74
N SER A 18 -24.03 -0.74 1.47
CA SER A 18 -23.21 0.48 1.37
C SER A 18 -22.42 0.81 2.64
N VAL A 19 -22.97 0.49 3.81
CA VAL A 19 -22.30 0.70 5.10
C VAL A 19 -21.26 -0.40 5.35
N LEU A 20 -21.52 -1.65 4.94
CA LEU A 20 -20.60 -2.77 5.20
C LEU A 20 -19.40 -2.85 4.23
N LEU A 21 -19.55 -2.40 2.97
CA LEU A 21 -18.49 -2.45 1.95
C LEU A 21 -17.15 -1.78 2.37
N PRO A 22 -17.10 -0.56 2.93
CA PRO A 22 -15.83 0.09 3.28
C PRO A 22 -15.05 -0.66 4.38
N PHE A 23 -15.72 -1.44 5.23
CA PHE A 23 -15.05 -2.25 6.25
C PHE A 23 -14.41 -3.52 5.68
N ALA A 24 -14.95 -4.07 4.60
CA ALA A 24 -14.43 -5.27 3.94
C ALA A 24 -13.16 -4.98 3.09
N PHE A 25 -12.96 -3.73 2.67
CA PHE A 25 -11.81 -3.29 1.86
C PHE A 25 -10.89 -2.33 2.62
N ASN A 26 -10.49 -2.70 3.84
CA ASN A 26 -9.31 -2.08 4.43
C ASN A 26 -8.07 -2.63 3.71
N ALA A 27 -7.77 -2.08 2.54
CA ALA A 27 -6.48 -2.32 1.90
C ALA A 27 -5.40 -1.83 2.86
N VAL A 28 -4.59 -2.75 3.39
CA VAL A 28 -3.33 -2.41 4.04
C VAL A 28 -2.49 -1.70 2.98
N ASN A 29 -2.47 -0.37 3.04
CA ASN A 29 -1.45 0.40 2.35
C ASN A 29 -0.15 0.09 3.07
N ALA A 30 0.62 -0.87 2.56
CA ALA A 30 2.03 -0.99 2.92
C ALA A 30 2.64 0.39 2.67
N ALA A 31 3.14 1.02 3.75
CA ALA A 31 3.75 2.33 3.65
C ALA A 31 5.05 2.21 2.84
N ASN A 32 4.92 2.35 1.52
CA ASN A 32 6.03 2.32 0.59
C ASN A 32 6.84 3.61 0.80
N SER A 33 7.76 3.56 1.75
CA SER A 33 8.69 4.65 2.01
C SER A 33 9.68 4.71 0.85
N THR A 34 9.57 5.73 0.01
CA THR A 34 10.51 5.98 -1.07
C THR A 34 11.55 6.99 -0.62
N ALA A 35 12.81 6.76 -0.98
CA ALA A 35 13.91 7.68 -0.69
C ALA A 35 14.73 7.93 -1.96
N THR A 36 15.14 9.19 -2.16
CA THR A 36 15.94 9.58 -3.33
C THR A 36 17.43 9.51 -3.02
N VAL A 37 18.18 8.77 -3.84
CA VAL A 37 19.65 8.71 -3.74
C VAL A 37 20.27 9.93 -4.42
N ASN A 38 20.81 10.86 -3.63
CA ASN A 38 21.50 12.06 -4.14
C ASN A 38 22.93 11.76 -4.66
N ALA A 39 23.59 10.71 -4.16
CA ALA A 39 24.92 10.31 -4.61
C ALA A 39 24.91 9.76 -6.05
N ILE A 40 26.03 9.88 -6.78
CA ILE A 40 26.19 9.26 -8.12
C ILE A 40 26.06 7.73 -8.00
N THR A 41 26.64 7.17 -6.95
CA THR A 41 26.54 5.75 -6.59
C THR A 41 26.55 5.62 -5.07
N LEU A 42 25.56 4.93 -4.51
CA LEU A 42 25.46 4.62 -3.09
C LEU A 42 25.75 3.13 -2.88
N ASN A 43 26.72 2.79 -2.03
CA ASN A 43 27.08 1.40 -1.76
C ASN A 43 26.25 0.84 -0.59
N VAL A 44 25.55 -0.28 -0.82
CA VAL A 44 24.82 -1.00 0.23
C VAL A 44 25.77 -2.00 0.87
N ARG A 45 25.88 -1.97 2.20
CA ARG A 45 26.77 -2.83 2.97
C ARG A 45 26.00 -3.60 4.04
N GLU A 46 26.55 -4.73 4.46
CA GLU A 46 25.90 -5.61 5.46
C GLU A 46 25.81 -5.01 6.86
N LYS A 47 26.69 -4.05 7.18
CA LYS A 47 26.76 -3.38 8.48
C LYS A 47 26.99 -1.89 8.26
N PRO A 48 26.64 -1.03 9.23
CA PRO A 48 26.88 0.42 9.15
C PRO A 48 28.38 0.75 9.39
N SER A 49 29.26 0.23 8.53
CA SER A 49 30.71 0.45 8.59
C SER A 49 31.32 0.41 7.19
N THR A 50 32.33 1.23 6.93
CA THR A 50 33.06 1.29 5.64
C THR A 50 33.91 0.06 5.37
N SER A 51 34.32 -0.67 6.41
CA SER A 51 35.11 -1.90 6.31
C SER A 51 34.25 -3.15 6.07
N SER A 52 32.93 -3.04 6.20
CA SER A 52 32.01 -4.18 6.03
C SER A 52 31.79 -4.56 4.56
N LYS A 53 31.44 -5.82 4.31
CA LYS A 53 31.26 -6.35 2.94
C LYS A 53 30.20 -5.54 2.16
N LYS A 54 30.52 -5.20 0.91
CA LYS A 54 29.58 -4.57 -0.02
C LYS A 54 28.60 -5.63 -0.55
N LEU A 55 27.30 -5.38 -0.38
CA LEU A 55 26.22 -6.22 -0.88
C LEU A 55 25.77 -5.78 -2.28
N GLY A 56 25.88 -4.49 -2.59
CA GLY A 56 25.48 -3.96 -3.89
C GLY A 56 25.68 -2.45 -4.01
N SER A 57 25.16 -1.85 -5.07
CA SER A 57 25.19 -0.39 -5.25
C SER A 57 23.92 0.13 -5.93
N LEU A 58 23.41 1.24 -5.42
CA LEU A 58 22.28 1.98 -5.96
C LEU A 58 22.80 3.14 -6.81
N LYS A 59 22.20 3.36 -7.98
CA LYS A 59 22.53 4.47 -8.88
C LYS A 59 21.60 5.66 -8.64
N ARG A 60 22.10 6.87 -8.89
CA ARG A 60 21.32 8.11 -8.84
C ARG A 60 20.03 7.99 -9.67
N ASN A 61 18.93 8.57 -9.17
CA ASN A 61 17.63 8.66 -9.86
C ASN A 61 16.99 7.31 -10.26
N LYS A 62 17.35 6.22 -9.58
CA LYS A 62 16.64 4.94 -9.68
C LYS A 62 15.70 4.79 -8.48
N SER A 63 14.46 4.44 -8.74
CA SER A 63 13.50 4.05 -7.71
C SER A 63 13.71 2.57 -7.37
N TYR A 64 13.87 2.27 -6.09
CA TYR A 64 13.98 0.91 -5.57
C TYR A 64 12.79 0.67 -4.65
N CYS A 65 12.00 -0.38 -4.92
CA CYS A 65 10.94 -0.80 -4.00
C CYS A 65 11.59 -1.46 -2.78
N SER A 66 11.08 -1.13 -1.59
CA SER A 66 11.43 -1.78 -0.33
C SER A 66 10.67 -3.08 -0.16
#